data_AF-A0A2X2VKU5-F1
#
_entry.id   AF-A0A2X2VKU5-F1
#
_cell.length_a   1.000
_cell.length_b   1.000
_cell.length_c   1.000
_cell.angle_alpha   90.00
_cell.angle_beta   90.00
_cell.angle_gamma   90.00
#
_symmetry.space_group_name_H-M   'P 1'
#
loop_
_entity.id
_entity.type
_entity.pdbx_description
1 polymer ?
#
loop_
_entity_poly.entity_id
_entity_poly.type
_entity_poly.pdbx_seq_one_letter_code
_entity_poly.pdbx_strand_id
1 'polypeptide(L)'
;MERNVTLDFIRGVAILGILLLNISAFGLPKAAYLNPAWYGKITASDAWTWAILDLFAQVKFLTLFALLFGAGLQMLLPRGKRWIQSRLTLLVLLGFIHGLLFWDGDILLAYGLVGLICWRLVRDAPSVKSLFNTGILLYLAGIGVLLLLGFISASETSRAWTPDASALLYEKYWKINGGMEAVSNRVDLLSNSLLALGAQYGWQLAGMMLLGAALMRSGWLKGQYSLQHYRRTGVLLVVVGVLINLPAIIVQWRLDWAYRWCAFLLQAPRELSAPFQTIGYTALMLGFWPQLSRF
;
A
#
# COMPACT_ATOMS: atom_id res chain seq x y z
N MET A 1 -18.31 -19.05 11.56
CA MET A 1 -17.77 -17.68 11.65
C MET A 1 -18.93 -16.74 11.40
N GLU A 2 -19.37 -16.02 12.42
CA GLU A 2 -20.29 -14.91 12.22
C GLU A 2 -19.61 -13.83 11.38
N ARG A 3 -20.41 -13.17 10.54
CA ARG A 3 -19.96 -12.07 9.69
C ARG A 3 -19.62 -10.87 10.57
N ASN A 4 -18.38 -10.39 10.51
CA ASN A 4 -17.99 -9.16 11.20
C ASN A 4 -18.26 -7.95 10.29
N VAL A 5 -19.44 -7.35 10.44
CA VAL A 5 -19.91 -6.24 9.61
C VAL A 5 -18.96 -5.05 9.67
N THR A 6 -18.39 -4.76 10.84
CA THR A 6 -17.44 -3.65 11.02
C THR A 6 -16.18 -3.85 10.17
N LEU A 7 -15.62 -5.06 10.16
CA LEU A 7 -14.45 -5.36 9.33
C LEU A 7 -14.77 -5.33 7.84
N ASP A 8 -15.97 -5.77 7.44
CA ASP A 8 -16.41 -5.68 6.04
C ASP A 8 -16.55 -4.21 5.62
N PHE A 9 -17.05 -3.33 6.49
CA PHE A 9 -17.09 -1.88 6.24
C PHE A 9 -15.70 -1.29 6.05
N ILE A 10 -14.76 -1.58 6.97
CA ILE A 10 -13.38 -1.06 6.88
C ILE A 10 -12.70 -1.55 5.60
N ARG A 11 -12.95 -2.80 5.17
CA ARG A 11 -12.49 -3.32 3.87
C ARG A 11 -13.08 -2.53 2.70
N GLY A 12 -14.38 -2.22 2.73
CA GLY A 12 -15.03 -1.39 1.73
C GLY A 12 -14.38 -0.01 1.62
N VAL A 13 -14.14 0.65 2.75
CA VAL A 13 -13.45 1.95 2.79
C VAL A 13 -12.02 1.84 2.24
N ALA A 14 -11.29 0.77 2.56
CA ALA A 14 -9.96 0.53 2.01
C ALA A 14 -9.98 0.42 0.48
N ILE A 15 -10.95 -0.30 -0.08
CA ILE A 15 -11.10 -0.46 -1.54
C ILE A 15 -11.46 0.87 -2.19
N LEU A 16 -12.37 1.65 -1.61
CA LEU A 16 -12.73 2.98 -2.13
C LEU A 16 -11.53 3.95 -2.08
N GLY A 17 -10.73 3.88 -1.02
CA GLY A 17 -9.50 4.65 -0.92
C GLY A 17 -8.47 4.23 -1.98
N ILE A 18 -8.30 2.92 -2.23
CA ILE A 18 -7.45 2.43 -3.33
C ILE A 18 -7.97 2.94 -4.69
N LEU A 19 -9.29 2.90 -4.91
CA LEU A 19 -9.91 3.41 -6.12
C LEU A 19 -9.57 4.89 -6.35
N LEU A 20 -9.64 5.72 -5.29
CA LEU A 20 -9.31 7.14 -5.36
C LEU A 20 -7.91 7.39 -5.95
N LEU A 21 -6.91 6.62 -5.53
CA LEU A 21 -5.55 6.75 -6.08
C LEU A 21 -5.43 6.14 -7.49
N ASN A 22 -6.20 5.09 -7.78
CA ASN A 22 -6.18 4.46 -9.10
C ASN A 22 -6.81 5.33 -10.18
N ILE A 23 -7.66 6.30 -9.84
CA ILE A 23 -8.16 7.30 -10.81
C ILE A 23 -6.99 7.99 -11.50
N SER A 24 -5.96 8.41 -10.74
CA SER A 24 -4.74 9.00 -11.31
C SER A 24 -3.97 8.00 -12.17
N ALA A 25 -3.88 6.73 -11.76
CA ALA A 25 -3.19 5.69 -12.51
C ALA A 25 -3.89 5.34 -13.85
N PHE A 26 -5.21 5.49 -13.93
CA PHE A 26 -5.98 5.29 -15.16
C PHE A 26 -5.99 6.53 -16.06
N GLY A 27 -6.03 7.73 -15.47
CA GLY A 27 -6.22 8.99 -16.21
C GLY A 27 -4.93 9.68 -16.66
N LEU A 28 -3.79 9.40 -16.01
CA LEU A 28 -2.53 10.11 -16.24
C LEU A 28 -1.38 9.13 -16.57
N PRO A 29 -0.27 9.63 -17.14
CA PRO A 29 0.94 8.83 -17.34
C PRO A 29 1.45 8.25 -16.03
N LYS A 30 2.11 7.09 -16.09
CA LYS A 30 2.59 6.37 -14.89
C LYS A 30 3.40 7.23 -13.93
N ALA A 31 4.25 8.13 -14.45
CA ALA A 31 5.06 9.05 -13.65
C ALA A 31 4.22 9.93 -12.70
N ALA A 32 3.01 10.30 -13.11
CA ALA A 32 2.09 11.17 -12.36
C ALA A 32 1.64 10.56 -11.02
N TYR A 33 1.74 9.24 -10.86
CA TYR A 33 1.34 8.57 -9.63
C TYR A 33 2.21 8.97 -8.43
N LEU A 34 3.51 9.17 -8.64
CA LEU A 34 4.46 9.56 -7.59
C LEU A 34 4.96 11.00 -7.75
N ASN A 35 5.06 11.49 -8.99
CA ASN A 35 5.58 12.80 -9.31
C ASN A 35 4.48 13.68 -9.92
N PRO A 36 3.91 14.65 -9.18
CA PRO A 36 2.90 15.55 -9.74
C PRO A 36 3.50 16.59 -10.71
N ALA A 37 4.82 16.78 -10.71
CA ALA A 37 5.57 17.63 -11.64
C ALA A 37 6.12 16.84 -12.85
N TRP A 38 5.50 15.70 -13.19
CA TRP A 38 5.96 14.83 -14.30
C TRP A 38 6.04 15.53 -15.66
N TYR A 39 5.27 16.61 -15.87
CA TYR A 39 5.24 17.42 -17.09
C TYR A 39 6.05 18.73 -16.99
N GLY A 40 6.92 18.85 -15.98
CA GLY A 40 7.73 20.05 -15.75
C GLY A 40 7.12 20.99 -14.72
N LYS A 41 6.67 22.17 -15.13
CA LYS A 41 6.10 23.17 -14.19
C LYS A 41 4.68 22.80 -13.78
N ILE A 42 4.56 22.29 -12.56
CA ILE A 42 3.27 21.94 -11.94
C ILE A 42 2.39 23.17 -11.67
N THR A 43 1.08 23.00 -11.79
CA THR A 43 0.11 24.01 -11.34
C THR A 43 -0.12 23.97 -9.83
N ALA A 44 -0.51 25.09 -9.22
CA ALA A 44 -0.82 25.12 -7.79
C ALA A 44 -1.99 24.16 -7.42
N SER A 45 -2.97 24.01 -8.32
CA SER A 45 -4.10 23.09 -8.13
C SER A 45 -3.65 21.64 -8.05
N ASP A 46 -2.77 21.21 -8.97
CA ASP A 46 -2.25 19.84 -8.98
C ASP A 46 -1.36 19.58 -7.77
N ALA A 47 -0.56 20.57 -7.37
CA ALA A 47 0.30 20.47 -6.20
C ALA A 47 -0.52 20.28 -4.90
N TRP A 48 -1.60 21.05 -4.72
CA TRP A 48 -2.50 20.88 -3.57
C TRP A 48 -3.28 19.57 -3.62
N THR A 49 -3.77 19.17 -4.79
CA THR A 49 -4.47 17.90 -4.97
C THR A 49 -3.56 16.73 -4.60
N TRP A 50 -2.32 16.74 -5.12
CA TRP A 50 -1.31 15.76 -4.76
C TRP A 50 -0.99 15.78 -3.27
N ALA A 51 -0.78 16.95 -2.65
CA ALA A 51 -0.45 17.04 -1.23
C ALA A 51 -1.55 16.47 -0.31
N ILE A 52 -2.83 16.73 -0.64
CA ILE A 52 -3.97 16.18 0.09
C ILE A 52 -4.04 14.67 -0.07
N LEU A 53 -3.91 14.17 -1.30
CA LEU A 53 -3.92 12.74 -1.59
C LEU A 53 -2.72 12.03 -0.93
N ASP A 54 -1.53 12.61 -0.99
CA ASP A 54 -0.32 12.13 -0.34
C ASP A 54 -0.53 11.99 1.17
N LEU A 55 -1.02 13.06 1.80
CA LEU A 55 -1.16 13.12 3.25
C LEU A 55 -2.20 12.12 3.77
N PHE A 56 -3.35 11.99 3.09
CA PHE A 56 -4.48 11.23 3.63
C PHE A 56 -4.68 9.85 3.02
N ALA A 57 -4.27 9.64 1.76
CA ALA A 57 -4.72 8.50 0.97
C ALA A 57 -3.58 7.63 0.41
N GLN A 58 -2.57 8.25 -0.20
CA GLN A 58 -1.50 7.56 -0.92
C GLN A 58 -0.70 6.65 0.01
N VAL A 59 -0.53 5.38 -0.38
CA VAL A 59 0.03 4.30 0.45
C VAL A 59 -0.90 3.87 1.60
N LYS A 60 -1.56 4.79 2.33
CA LYS A 60 -2.35 4.50 3.55
C LYS A 60 -3.46 3.47 3.32
N PHE A 61 -4.18 3.55 2.19
CA PHE A 61 -5.27 2.60 1.91
C PHE A 61 -4.76 1.24 1.41
N LEU A 62 -3.63 1.19 0.71
CA LEU A 62 -2.96 -0.08 0.37
C LEU A 62 -2.39 -0.74 1.63
N THR A 63 -1.77 0.03 2.51
CA THR A 63 -1.30 -0.40 3.83
C THR A 63 -2.46 -0.92 4.70
N LEU A 64 -3.64 -0.27 4.64
CA LEU A 64 -4.85 -0.74 5.29
C LEU A 64 -5.33 -2.07 4.73
N PHE A 65 -5.35 -2.20 3.41
CA PHE A 65 -5.75 -3.43 2.75
C PHE A 65 -4.80 -4.59 3.09
N ALA A 66 -3.48 -4.35 3.13
CA ALA A 66 -2.47 -5.31 3.59
C ALA A 66 -2.70 -5.76 5.04
N LEU A 67 -2.97 -4.81 5.94
CA LEU A 67 -3.31 -5.09 7.34
C LEU A 67 -4.56 -5.99 7.44
N LEU A 68 -5.63 -5.63 6.74
CA LEU A 68 -6.88 -6.40 6.75
C LEU A 68 -6.74 -7.77 6.08
N PHE A 69 -5.87 -7.89 5.07
CA PHE A 69 -5.55 -9.16 4.42
C PHE A 69 -4.87 -10.11 5.41
N GLY A 70 -3.87 -9.62 6.15
CA GLY A 70 -3.22 -10.38 7.21
C GLY A 70 -4.16 -10.78 8.35
N ALA A 71 -5.05 -9.88 8.75
CA ALA A 71 -6.14 -10.20 9.67
C ALA A 71 -7.04 -11.32 9.11
N GLY A 72 -7.32 -11.30 7.80
CA GLY A 72 -8.01 -12.36 7.08
C GLY A 72 -7.28 -13.71 7.11
N LEU A 73 -5.94 -13.72 6.98
CA LEU A 73 -5.14 -14.95 7.12
C LEU A 73 -5.32 -15.58 8.51
N GLN A 74 -5.24 -14.77 9.57
CA GLN A 74 -5.47 -15.22 10.95
C GLN A 74 -6.88 -15.81 11.13
N MET A 75 -7.89 -15.19 10.51
CA MET A 75 -9.28 -15.67 10.54
C MET A 75 -9.49 -16.99 9.78
N LEU A 76 -8.68 -17.25 8.74
CA LEU A 76 -8.79 -18.45 7.92
C LEU A 76 -8.04 -19.66 8.50
N LEU A 77 -7.15 -19.48 9.48
CA LEU A 77 -6.39 -20.58 10.11
C LEU A 77 -7.26 -21.79 10.52
N PRO A 78 -8.44 -21.62 11.16
CA PRO A 78 -9.27 -22.75 11.56
C PRO A 78 -9.82 -23.57 10.39
N ARG A 79 -9.84 -23.04 9.16
CA ARG A 79 -10.27 -23.78 7.95
C ARG A 79 -9.21 -24.74 7.41
N GLY A 80 -8.01 -24.70 7.96
CA GLY A 80 -6.92 -25.61 7.63
C GLY A 80 -6.05 -25.16 6.45
N LYS A 81 -4.85 -25.76 6.40
CA LYS A 81 -3.77 -25.45 5.44
C LYS A 81 -4.24 -25.50 3.99
N ARG A 82 -4.93 -26.57 3.57
CA ARG A 82 -5.34 -26.78 2.17
C ARG A 82 -6.23 -25.64 1.68
N TRP A 83 -7.19 -25.21 2.51
CA TRP A 83 -8.11 -24.12 2.17
C TRP A 83 -7.38 -22.79 1.92
N ILE A 84 -6.46 -22.43 2.82
CA ILE A 84 -5.68 -21.19 2.71
C ILE A 84 -4.79 -21.23 1.47
N GLN A 85 -4.07 -22.33 1.26
CA GLN A 85 -3.19 -22.48 0.10
C GLN A 85 -3.97 -22.43 -1.22
N SER A 86 -5.09 -23.15 -1.33
CA SER A 86 -5.92 -23.10 -2.55
C SER A 86 -6.42 -21.69 -2.87
N ARG A 87 -6.88 -20.93 -1.87
CA ARG A 87 -7.33 -19.54 -2.08
C ARG A 87 -6.19 -18.61 -2.47
N LEU A 88 -5.03 -18.73 -1.82
CA LEU A 88 -3.87 -17.89 -2.13
C LEU A 88 -3.27 -18.24 -3.49
N THR A 89 -3.18 -19.53 -3.84
CA THR A 89 -2.75 -19.96 -5.17
C THR A 89 -3.72 -19.48 -6.25
N LEU A 90 -5.04 -19.56 -6.01
CA LEU A 90 -6.02 -18.98 -6.92
C LEU A 90 -5.81 -17.46 -7.07
N LEU A 91 -5.55 -16.75 -5.96
CA LEU A 91 -5.27 -15.32 -5.99
C LEU A 91 -3.98 -15.00 -6.79
N VAL A 92 -2.94 -15.82 -6.66
CA VAL A 92 -1.71 -15.71 -7.46
C VAL A 92 -2.01 -15.91 -8.95
N LEU A 93 -2.77 -16.94 -9.32
CA LEU A 93 -3.12 -17.21 -10.71
C LEU A 93 -3.96 -16.07 -11.32
N LEU A 94 -4.97 -15.61 -10.58
CA LEU A 94 -5.79 -14.49 -11.00
C LEU A 94 -4.99 -13.19 -11.10
N GLY A 95 -4.09 -12.93 -10.14
CA GLY A 95 -3.20 -11.76 -10.17
C GLY A 95 -2.22 -11.79 -11.34
N PHE A 96 -1.65 -12.97 -11.65
CA PHE A 96 -0.77 -13.14 -12.79
C PHE A 96 -1.50 -12.86 -14.11
N ILE A 97 -2.70 -13.42 -14.29
CA ILE A 97 -3.54 -13.17 -15.47
C ILE A 97 -3.95 -11.69 -15.53
N HIS A 98 -4.34 -11.12 -14.40
CA HIS A 98 -4.76 -9.72 -14.27
C HIS A 98 -3.64 -8.75 -14.65
N GLY A 99 -2.44 -8.93 -14.08
CA GLY A 99 -1.26 -8.11 -14.33
C GLY A 99 -0.78 -8.14 -15.78
N LEU A 100 -0.91 -9.30 -16.45
CA LEU A 100 -0.47 -9.46 -17.84
C LEU A 100 -1.52 -8.98 -18.85
N LEU A 101 -2.79 -9.33 -18.66
CA LEU A 101 -3.80 -9.14 -19.70
C LEU A 101 -4.64 -7.88 -19.51
N PHE A 102 -4.84 -7.44 -18.27
CA PHE A 102 -5.82 -6.40 -17.95
C PHE A 102 -5.16 -5.08 -17.56
N TRP A 103 -4.33 -5.07 -16.51
CA TRP A 103 -3.84 -3.82 -15.92
C TRP A 103 -2.48 -3.96 -15.22
N ASP A 104 -1.58 -3.02 -15.47
CA ASP A 104 -0.22 -2.99 -14.93
C ASP A 104 -0.12 -2.61 -13.44
N GLY A 105 -1.23 -2.17 -12.82
CA GLY A 105 -1.31 -1.84 -11.39
C GLY A 105 -1.76 -2.99 -10.48
N ASP A 106 -1.57 -4.25 -10.89
CA ASP A 106 -2.02 -5.41 -10.11
C ASP A 106 -1.42 -5.47 -8.69
N ILE A 107 -2.28 -5.67 -7.70
CA ILE A 107 -1.87 -5.97 -6.32
C ILE A 107 -2.13 -7.43 -5.94
N LEU A 108 -2.96 -8.16 -6.68
CA LEU A 108 -3.42 -9.49 -6.30
C LEU A 108 -2.27 -10.49 -6.26
N LEU A 109 -1.38 -10.44 -7.26
CA LEU A 109 -0.21 -11.32 -7.34
C LEU A 109 0.72 -11.11 -6.15
N ALA A 110 1.06 -9.85 -5.86
CA ALA A 110 1.91 -9.51 -4.71
C ALA A 110 1.32 -10.01 -3.39
N TYR A 111 0.01 -9.81 -3.18
CA TYR A 111 -0.69 -10.25 -1.98
C TYR A 111 -0.80 -11.76 -1.89
N GLY A 112 -1.01 -12.46 -3.01
CA GLY A 112 -1.03 -13.91 -3.08
C GLY A 112 0.33 -14.51 -2.73
N LEU A 113 1.40 -14.02 -3.34
CA LEU A 113 2.77 -14.50 -3.13
C LEU A 113 3.24 -14.25 -1.69
N VAL A 114 3.12 -13.01 -1.21
CA VAL A 114 3.50 -12.67 0.16
C VAL A 114 2.57 -13.36 1.16
N GLY A 115 1.28 -13.50 0.85
CA GLY A 115 0.32 -14.25 1.63
C GLY A 115 0.69 -15.72 1.80
N LEU A 116 1.22 -16.38 0.75
CA LEU A 116 1.68 -17.77 0.77
C LEU A 116 2.86 -17.99 1.74
N ILE A 117 3.65 -16.95 2.00
CA ILE A 117 4.72 -16.95 3.00
C ILE A 117 4.14 -16.59 4.36
N CYS A 118 3.39 -15.49 4.44
CA CYS A 118 2.88 -14.92 5.69
C CYS A 118 1.92 -15.85 6.42
N TRP A 119 1.10 -16.66 5.75
CA TRP A 119 0.18 -17.55 6.47
C TRP A 119 0.93 -18.56 7.36
N ARG A 120 2.13 -19.01 6.95
CA ARG A 120 2.99 -19.87 7.78
C ARG A 120 3.53 -19.09 8.98
N LEU A 121 4.08 -17.90 8.75
CA LEU A 121 4.57 -17.03 9.82
C LEU A 121 3.47 -16.71 10.84
N VAL A 122 2.26 -16.44 10.37
CA VAL A 122 1.09 -16.21 11.21
C VAL A 122 0.75 -17.48 12.00
N ARG A 123 0.64 -18.64 11.35
CA ARG A 123 0.31 -19.90 12.04
C ARG A 123 1.34 -20.29 13.10
N ASP A 124 2.62 -20.19 12.77
CA ASP A 124 3.72 -20.73 13.56
C ASP A 124 4.25 -19.73 14.60
N ALA A 125 3.77 -18.47 14.59
CA ALA A 125 4.17 -17.46 15.57
C ALA A 125 3.75 -17.84 17.01
N PRO A 126 4.69 -17.85 17.97
CA PRO A 126 4.44 -18.34 19.34
C PRO A 126 3.57 -17.40 20.17
N SER A 127 3.55 -16.10 19.85
CA SER A 127 2.78 -15.10 20.59
C SER A 127 2.36 -13.93 19.71
N VAL A 128 1.35 -13.17 20.16
CA VAL A 128 0.94 -11.90 19.54
C VAL A 128 2.11 -10.92 19.47
N LYS A 129 2.92 -10.84 20.55
CA LYS A 129 4.09 -9.96 20.63
C LYS A 129 5.16 -10.34 19.60
N SER A 130 5.45 -11.62 19.44
CA SER A 130 6.39 -12.08 18.41
C SER A 130 5.92 -11.70 17.02
N LEU A 131 4.63 -11.94 16.71
CA LEU A 131 4.05 -11.62 15.42
C LEU A 131 4.08 -10.11 15.12
N PHE A 132 3.77 -9.30 16.14
CA PHE A 132 3.81 -7.84 16.05
C PHE A 132 5.24 -7.32 15.82
N ASN A 133 6.21 -7.81 16.61
CA ASN A 133 7.61 -7.40 16.50
C ASN A 133 8.23 -7.82 15.17
N THR A 134 7.96 -9.04 14.69
CA THR A 134 8.38 -9.47 13.35
C THR A 134 7.73 -8.60 12.27
N GLY A 135 6.46 -8.23 12.44
CA GLY A 135 5.77 -7.31 11.54
C GLY A 135 6.47 -5.94 11.44
N ILE A 136 6.82 -5.33 12.58
CA ILE A 136 7.58 -4.09 12.64
C ILE A 136 8.95 -4.26 11.96
N LEU A 137 9.68 -5.32 12.29
CA LEU A 137 11.01 -5.57 11.75
C LEU A 137 11.00 -5.65 10.22
N LEU A 138 10.07 -6.42 9.65
CA LEU A 138 9.94 -6.55 8.19
C LEU A 138 9.54 -5.22 7.54
N TYR A 139 8.64 -4.45 8.18
CA TYR A 139 8.24 -3.15 7.66
C TYR A 139 9.41 -2.15 7.62
N LEU A 140 10.16 -2.07 8.74
CA LEU A 140 11.35 -1.22 8.83
C LEU A 140 12.47 -1.71 7.91
N ALA A 141 12.62 -3.01 7.69
CA ALA A 141 13.57 -3.54 6.72
C ALA A 141 13.27 -3.02 5.30
N GLY A 142 12.00 -3.02 4.89
CA GLY A 142 11.61 -2.47 3.59
C GLY A 142 11.86 -0.95 3.47
N ILE A 143 11.62 -0.18 4.54
CA ILE A 143 12.01 1.24 4.59
C ILE A 143 13.54 1.40 4.51
N GLY A 144 14.28 0.54 5.21
CA GLY A 144 15.74 0.52 5.17
C GLY A 144 16.27 0.28 3.76
N VAL A 145 15.70 -0.67 3.03
CA VAL A 145 16.02 -0.91 1.61
C VAL A 145 15.68 0.31 0.76
N LEU A 146 14.50 0.93 0.95
CA LEU A 146 14.11 2.14 0.21
C LEU A 146 15.12 3.28 0.40
N LEU A 147 15.57 3.51 1.63
CA LEU A 147 16.61 4.49 1.93
C LEU A 147 17.94 4.12 1.27
N LEU A 148 18.35 2.85 1.35
CA LEU A 148 19.55 2.34 0.69
C LEU A 148 19.52 2.60 -0.82
N LEU A 149 18.39 2.28 -1.48
CA LEU A 149 18.16 2.57 -2.89
C LEU A 149 18.26 4.07 -3.19
N GLY A 150 17.72 4.91 -2.30
CA GLY A 150 17.85 6.37 -2.41
C GLY A 150 19.27 6.90 -2.25
N PHE A 151 20.15 6.22 -1.51
CA PHE A 151 21.55 6.61 -1.38
C PHE A 151 22.41 6.19 -2.58
N ILE A 152 22.14 5.01 -3.14
CA ILE A 152 22.90 4.47 -4.28
C ILE A 152 22.37 4.93 -5.64
N SER A 153 21.17 5.50 -5.70
CA SER A 153 20.58 5.96 -6.97
C SER A 153 21.40 7.12 -7.55
N ALA A 154 21.65 7.03 -8.86
CA ALA A 154 22.32 8.09 -9.60
C ALA A 154 21.50 9.39 -9.56
N SER A 155 22.18 10.53 -9.65
CA SER A 155 21.53 11.85 -9.67
C SER A 155 20.82 12.17 -10.99
N GLU A 156 21.03 11.37 -12.03
CA GLU A 156 20.41 11.59 -13.34
C GLU A 156 18.91 11.35 -13.31
N THR A 157 18.17 12.26 -13.95
CA THR A 157 16.72 12.17 -14.06
C THR A 157 16.33 10.94 -14.87
N SER A 158 15.64 9.99 -14.22
CA SER A 158 15.08 8.82 -14.90
C SER A 158 13.89 9.22 -15.78
N ARG A 159 13.80 8.61 -16.97
CA ARG A 159 12.59 8.70 -17.84
C ARG A 159 11.32 8.23 -17.12
N ALA A 160 11.45 7.42 -16.06
CA ALA A 160 10.32 7.00 -15.23
C ALA A 160 9.80 8.12 -14.31
N TRP A 161 10.59 9.15 -14.04
CA TRP A 161 10.23 10.27 -13.15
C TRP A 161 9.75 11.49 -13.93
N THR A 162 10.46 11.85 -15.01
CA THR A 162 10.10 12.94 -15.93
C THR A 162 10.19 12.40 -17.36
N PRO A 163 9.11 11.80 -17.88
CA PRO A 163 9.11 11.19 -19.21
C PRO A 163 9.19 12.26 -20.31
N ASP A 164 9.94 11.97 -21.36
CA ASP A 164 9.96 12.80 -22.57
C ASP A 164 8.71 12.54 -23.43
N ALA A 165 8.52 13.37 -24.47
CA ALA A 165 7.37 13.25 -25.36
C ALA A 165 7.29 11.88 -26.04
N SER A 166 8.42 11.25 -26.36
CA SER A 166 8.45 9.93 -26.99
C SER A 166 7.97 8.84 -26.05
N ALA A 167 8.39 8.87 -24.78
CA ALA A 167 7.95 7.94 -23.76
C ALA A 167 6.44 8.08 -23.48
N LEU A 168 5.93 9.31 -23.42
CA LEU A 168 4.49 9.58 -23.24
C LEU A 168 3.65 9.09 -24.42
N LEU A 169 4.10 9.34 -25.65
CA LEU A 169 3.41 8.89 -26.86
C LEU A 169 3.42 7.36 -26.97
N TYR A 170 4.54 6.71 -26.64
CA TYR A 170 4.64 5.27 -26.62
C TYR A 170 3.76 4.65 -25.51
N GLU A 171 3.76 5.22 -24.30
CA GLU A 171 2.88 4.79 -23.21
C GLU A 171 1.41 4.86 -23.62
N LYS A 172 1.00 5.98 -24.22
CA LYS A 172 -0.34 6.16 -24.78
C LYS A 172 -0.64 5.13 -25.87
N TYR A 173 0.31 4.89 -26.77
CA TYR A 173 0.16 3.97 -27.90
C TYR A 173 -0.16 2.55 -27.40
N TRP A 174 0.67 1.97 -26.54
CA TRP A 174 0.44 0.59 -26.11
C TRP A 174 -0.78 0.47 -25.19
N LYS A 175 -1.09 1.49 -24.36
CA LYS A 175 -2.28 1.47 -23.49
C LYS A 175 -3.59 1.53 -24.26
N ILE A 176 -3.66 2.31 -25.36
CA ILE A 176 -4.89 2.49 -26.15
C ILE A 176 -5.06 1.40 -27.20
N ASN A 177 -3.99 1.03 -27.92
CA ASN A 177 -4.10 0.04 -28.99
C ASN A 177 -4.19 -1.40 -28.46
N GLY A 178 -3.69 -1.67 -27.26
CA GLY A 178 -3.76 -2.99 -26.66
C GLY A 178 -2.93 -4.04 -27.41
N GLY A 179 -3.42 -5.28 -27.44
CA GLY A 179 -2.79 -6.38 -28.17
C GLY A 179 -1.46 -6.84 -27.58
N MET A 180 -0.61 -7.44 -28.44
CA MET A 180 0.66 -8.03 -28.03
C MET A 180 1.66 -6.99 -27.51
N GLU A 181 1.62 -5.76 -28.03
CA GLU A 181 2.48 -4.67 -27.57
C GLU A 181 2.19 -4.31 -26.10
N ALA A 182 0.91 -4.24 -25.75
CA ALA A 182 0.49 -3.99 -24.36
C ALA A 182 0.88 -5.15 -23.43
N VAL A 183 0.73 -6.39 -23.89
CA VAL A 183 1.15 -7.57 -23.12
C VAL A 183 2.67 -7.57 -22.92
N SER A 184 3.47 -7.26 -23.96
CA SER A 184 4.93 -7.17 -23.84
C SER A 184 5.34 -6.12 -22.81
N ASN A 185 4.77 -4.91 -22.89
CA ASN A 185 5.02 -3.86 -21.90
C ASN A 185 4.64 -4.30 -20.49
N ARG A 186 3.50 -4.99 -20.33
CA ARG A 186 3.07 -5.52 -19.03
C ARG A 186 3.96 -6.64 -18.51
N VAL A 187 4.56 -7.47 -19.37
CA VAL A 187 5.56 -8.47 -18.95
C VAL A 187 6.78 -7.77 -18.33
N ASP A 188 7.29 -6.70 -18.96
CA ASP A 188 8.42 -5.95 -18.43
C ASP A 188 8.07 -5.26 -17.11
N LEU A 189 6.87 -4.66 -17.03
CA LEU A 189 6.37 -4.04 -15.81
C LEU A 189 6.14 -5.07 -14.70
N LEU A 190 5.65 -6.26 -15.02
CA LEU A 190 5.46 -7.36 -14.08
C LEU A 190 6.80 -7.84 -13.53
N SER A 191 7.78 -8.06 -14.40
CA SER A 191 9.16 -8.44 -14.01
C SER A 191 9.76 -7.42 -13.05
N ASN A 192 9.67 -6.12 -13.38
CA ASN A 192 10.13 -5.04 -12.50
C ASN A 192 9.38 -5.02 -11.16
N SER A 193 8.07 -5.27 -11.18
CA SER A 193 7.24 -5.31 -9.98
C SER A 193 7.59 -6.50 -9.08
N LEU A 194 7.91 -7.67 -9.66
CA LEU A 194 8.36 -8.84 -8.91
C LEU A 194 9.75 -8.64 -8.29
N LEU A 195 10.66 -7.97 -9.00
CA LEU A 195 11.96 -7.57 -8.44
C LEU A 195 11.77 -6.58 -7.28
N ALA A 196 10.93 -5.55 -7.45
CA ALA A 196 10.61 -4.60 -6.40
C ALA A 196 9.92 -5.27 -5.20
N LEU A 197 9.07 -6.27 -5.45
CA LEU A 197 8.43 -7.09 -4.42
C LEU A 197 9.48 -7.85 -3.59
N GLY A 198 10.44 -8.53 -4.24
CA GLY A 198 11.50 -9.24 -3.53
C GLY A 198 12.49 -8.31 -2.82
N ALA A 199 12.83 -7.18 -3.42
CA ALA A 199 13.82 -6.26 -2.90
C ALA A 199 13.29 -5.41 -1.74
N GLN A 200 12.11 -4.81 -1.87
CA GLN A 200 11.62 -3.77 -0.95
C GLN A 200 10.15 -3.93 -0.57
N TYR A 201 9.23 -3.87 -1.54
CA TYR A 201 7.79 -3.77 -1.26
C TYR A 201 7.22 -4.99 -0.54
N GLY A 202 7.74 -6.19 -0.82
CA GLY A 202 7.30 -7.44 -0.17
C GLY A 202 7.58 -7.47 1.33
N TRP A 203 8.65 -6.81 1.79
CA TRP A 203 8.99 -6.70 3.21
C TRP A 203 7.96 -5.84 3.95
N GLN A 204 7.58 -4.71 3.38
CA GLN A 204 6.54 -3.84 3.94
C GLN A 204 5.16 -4.52 3.91
N LEU A 205 4.83 -5.17 2.79
CA LEU A 205 3.59 -5.91 2.63
C LEU A 205 3.48 -7.04 3.66
N ALA A 206 4.54 -7.83 3.83
CA ALA A 206 4.62 -8.88 4.84
C ALA A 206 4.50 -8.30 6.25
N GLY A 207 5.24 -7.22 6.54
CA GLY A 207 5.21 -6.53 7.82
C GLY A 207 3.79 -6.13 8.23
N MET A 208 3.06 -5.50 7.32
CA MET A 208 1.66 -5.10 7.56
C MET A 208 0.70 -6.28 7.67
N MET A 209 0.89 -7.35 6.89
CA MET A 209 0.09 -8.57 7.05
C MET A 209 0.29 -9.20 8.42
N LEU A 210 1.53 -9.28 8.92
CA LEU A 210 1.80 -9.81 10.26
C LEU A 210 1.24 -8.90 11.36
N LEU A 211 1.36 -7.58 11.22
CA LEU A 211 0.74 -6.61 12.14
C LEU A 211 -0.79 -6.79 12.19
N GLY A 212 -1.44 -6.89 11.04
CA GLY A 212 -2.88 -7.14 10.97
C GLY A 212 -3.30 -8.47 11.58
N ALA A 213 -2.53 -9.53 11.36
CA ALA A 213 -2.74 -10.82 12.00
C ALA A 213 -2.56 -10.75 13.53
N ALA A 214 -1.57 -10.00 14.02
CA ALA A 214 -1.35 -9.76 15.44
C ALA A 214 -2.51 -8.98 16.09
N LEU A 215 -2.96 -7.89 15.45
CA LEU A 215 -4.10 -7.11 15.92
C LEU A 215 -5.40 -7.92 15.91
N MET A 216 -5.59 -8.80 14.92
CA MET A 216 -6.71 -9.75 14.91
C MET A 216 -6.61 -10.79 16.03
N ARG A 217 -5.42 -11.36 16.25
CA ARG A 217 -5.18 -12.37 17.29
C ARG A 217 -5.35 -11.78 18.70
N SER A 218 -4.97 -10.51 18.90
CA SER A 218 -5.14 -9.79 20.18
C SER A 218 -6.58 -9.40 20.52
N GLY A 219 -7.51 -9.56 19.57
CA GLY A 219 -8.89 -9.07 19.73
C GLY A 219 -9.09 -7.59 19.41
N TRP A 220 -8.01 -6.84 19.14
CA TRP A 220 -8.09 -5.41 18.81
C TRP A 220 -8.86 -5.14 17.51
N LEU A 221 -8.67 -5.93 16.46
CA LEU A 221 -9.51 -5.81 15.25
C LEU A 221 -10.90 -6.43 15.39
N LYS A 222 -11.16 -7.14 16.49
CA LYS A 222 -12.49 -7.70 16.79
C LYS A 222 -13.40 -6.70 17.51
N GLY A 223 -12.90 -5.51 17.84
CA GLY A 223 -13.68 -4.50 18.58
C GLY A 223 -13.82 -4.79 20.08
N GLN A 224 -12.93 -5.61 20.66
CA GLN A 224 -13.04 -6.04 22.06
C GLN A 224 -12.57 -5.00 23.09
N TYR A 225 -12.01 -3.88 22.64
CA TYR A 225 -11.52 -2.79 23.49
C TYR A 225 -12.58 -1.69 23.65
N SER A 226 -12.41 -0.80 24.63
CA SER A 226 -13.38 0.29 24.85
C SER A 226 -13.41 1.29 23.69
N LEU A 227 -14.56 1.92 23.45
CA LEU A 227 -14.70 2.95 22.41
C LEU A 227 -13.76 4.14 22.64
N GLN A 228 -13.53 4.50 23.91
CA GLN A 228 -12.61 5.58 24.27
C GLN A 228 -11.16 5.23 23.89
N HIS A 229 -10.75 3.97 24.06
CA HIS A 229 -9.44 3.48 23.63
C HIS A 229 -9.25 3.68 22.13
N TYR A 230 -10.22 3.23 21.33
CA TYR A 230 -10.18 3.37 19.87
C TYR A 230 -10.14 4.83 19.41
N ARG A 231 -10.95 5.71 20.01
CA ARG A 231 -10.96 7.15 19.66
C ARG A 231 -9.64 7.82 19.99
N ARG A 232 -9.11 7.63 21.20
CA ARG A 232 -7.83 8.22 21.64
C ARG A 232 -6.67 7.71 20.81
N THR A 233 -6.58 6.39 20.63
CA THR A 233 -5.55 5.74 19.82
C THR A 233 -5.65 6.21 18.36
N GLY A 234 -6.87 6.31 17.83
CA GLY A 234 -7.15 6.78 16.49
C GLY A 234 -6.63 8.19 16.22
N VAL A 235 -7.02 9.15 17.07
CA VAL A 235 -6.56 10.54 16.94
C VAL A 235 -5.05 10.63 17.09
N LEU A 236 -4.48 9.98 18.11
CA LEU A 236 -3.04 10.00 18.35
C LEU A 236 -2.24 9.49 17.15
N LEU A 237 -2.60 8.33 16.61
CA LEU A 237 -1.86 7.72 15.50
C LEU A 237 -2.02 8.50 14.20
N VAL A 238 -3.20 9.07 13.92
CA VAL A 238 -3.39 9.95 12.76
C VAL A 238 -2.52 11.20 12.89
N VAL A 239 -2.51 11.85 14.06
CA VAL A 239 -1.68 13.04 14.30
C VAL A 239 -0.19 12.71 14.16
N VAL A 240 0.28 11.61 14.75
CA VAL A 240 1.67 11.16 14.61
C VAL A 240 2.04 10.93 13.15
N GLY A 241 1.18 10.23 12.39
CA GLY A 241 1.43 10.00 10.98
C GLY A 241 1.45 11.29 10.14
N VAL A 242 0.54 12.22 10.40
CA VAL A 242 0.54 13.54 9.77
C VAL A 242 1.83 14.30 10.09
N LEU A 243 2.28 14.30 11.35
CA LEU A 243 3.53 14.97 11.76
C LEU A 243 4.77 14.36 11.11
N ILE A 244 4.77 13.06 10.81
CA ILE A 244 5.86 12.40 10.08
C ILE A 244 5.82 12.76 8.58
N ASN A 245 4.64 12.75 7.95
CA ASN A 245 4.54 12.91 6.49
C ASN A 245 4.56 14.37 6.03
N LEU A 246 3.93 15.28 6.78
CA LEU A 246 3.78 16.68 6.38
C LEU A 246 5.11 17.40 6.09
N PRO A 247 6.18 17.23 6.89
CA PRO A 247 7.48 17.80 6.55
C PRO A 247 8.02 17.31 5.21
N ALA A 248 7.81 16.03 4.87
CA ALA A 248 8.28 15.47 3.61
C ALA A 248 7.52 16.07 2.41
N ILE A 249 6.22 16.30 2.53
CA ILE A 249 5.42 17.00 1.51
C ILE A 249 5.94 18.43 1.30
N ILE A 250 6.19 19.17 2.38
CA ILE A 250 6.73 20.54 2.32
C ILE A 250 8.10 20.56 1.65
N VAL A 251 8.97 19.61 1.99
CA VAL A 251 10.32 19.51 1.40
C VAL A 251 10.24 19.13 -0.08
N GLN A 252 9.35 18.21 -0.49
CA GLN A 252 9.16 17.88 -1.90
C GLN A 252 8.72 19.10 -2.72
N TRP A 253 7.83 19.92 -2.17
CA TRP A 253 7.42 21.18 -2.79
C TRP A 253 8.59 22.15 -2.93
N ARG A 254 9.41 22.32 -1.89
CA ARG A 254 10.59 23.21 -1.92
C ARG A 254 11.70 22.75 -2.85
N LEU A 255 11.75 21.46 -3.17
CA LEU A 255 12.74 20.86 -4.05
C LEU A 255 12.22 20.65 -5.48
N ASP A 256 11.06 21.23 -5.81
CA ASP A 256 10.42 21.10 -7.13
C ASP A 256 10.34 19.64 -7.63
N TRP A 257 10.05 18.71 -6.70
CA TRP A 257 9.99 17.27 -6.98
C TRP A 257 11.25 16.68 -7.64
N ALA A 258 12.43 17.27 -7.39
CA ALA A 258 13.70 16.80 -7.95
C ALA A 258 13.94 15.31 -7.69
N TYR A 259 14.30 14.58 -8.76
CA TYR A 259 14.44 13.11 -8.77
C TYR A 259 15.31 12.60 -7.61
N ARG A 260 16.48 13.20 -7.41
CA ARG A 260 17.48 12.80 -6.40
C ARG A 260 16.90 12.60 -4.99
N TRP A 261 15.96 13.45 -4.61
CA TRP A 261 15.39 13.49 -3.25
C TRP A 261 13.99 12.88 -3.20
N CYS A 262 13.18 13.15 -4.21
CA CYS A 262 11.75 12.85 -4.18
C CYS A 262 11.42 11.43 -4.66
N ALA A 263 12.29 10.82 -5.48
CA ALA A 263 12.02 9.49 -6.01
C ALA A 263 12.21 8.36 -5.01
N PHE A 264 12.93 8.58 -3.90
CA PHE A 264 13.20 7.55 -2.89
C PHE A 264 13.21 8.11 -1.47
N LEU A 265 14.10 9.06 -1.18
CA LEU A 265 14.34 9.52 0.20
C LEU A 265 13.09 10.15 0.84
N LEU A 266 12.39 11.03 0.11
CA LEU A 266 11.17 11.67 0.62
C LEU A 266 9.92 10.78 0.53
N GLN A 267 10.04 9.58 -0.05
CA GLN A 267 9.00 8.56 0.09
C GLN A 267 9.10 7.84 1.43
N ALA A 268 10.29 7.75 2.04
CA ALA A 268 10.46 7.05 3.31
C ALA A 268 9.60 7.61 4.47
N PRO A 269 9.45 8.95 4.66
CA PRO A 269 8.51 9.48 5.64
C PRO A 269 7.05 9.14 5.33
N ARG A 270 6.66 9.15 4.04
CA ARG A 270 5.32 8.73 3.61
C ARG A 270 5.05 7.28 3.97
N GLU A 271 5.99 6.39 3.67
CA GLU A 271 5.93 4.98 4.03
C GLU A 271 5.92 4.78 5.55
N LEU A 272 6.81 5.46 6.28
CA LEU A 272 6.89 5.38 7.74
C LEU A 272 5.60 5.85 8.42
N SER A 273 4.95 6.89 7.89
CA SER A 273 3.68 7.41 8.41
C SER A 273 2.49 6.47 8.19
N ALA A 274 2.54 5.64 7.14
CA ALA A 274 1.39 4.89 6.66
C ALA A 274 0.82 3.92 7.70
N PRO A 275 1.61 3.07 8.41
CA PRO A 275 1.08 2.19 9.45
C PRO A 275 0.35 2.95 10.56
N PHE A 276 0.86 4.12 10.97
CA PHE A 276 0.23 4.95 11.99
C PHE A 276 -1.14 5.45 11.52
N GLN A 277 -1.20 6.10 10.35
CA GLN A 277 -2.46 6.63 9.85
C GLN A 277 -3.46 5.52 9.54
N THR A 278 -3.02 4.42 8.94
CA THR A 278 -3.85 3.25 8.65
C THR A 278 -4.48 2.64 9.91
N ILE A 279 -3.68 2.38 10.94
CA ILE A 279 -4.18 1.86 12.23
C ILE A 279 -5.07 2.91 12.89
N GLY A 280 -4.71 4.20 12.77
CA GLY A 280 -5.49 5.33 13.23
C GLY A 280 -6.89 5.40 12.61
N TYR A 281 -6.99 5.30 11.28
CA TYR A 281 -8.25 5.26 10.54
C TYR A 281 -9.10 4.07 10.98
N THR A 282 -8.49 2.90 11.09
CA THR A 282 -9.16 1.68 11.58
C THR A 282 -9.70 1.88 12.99
N ALA A 283 -8.90 2.47 13.88
CA ALA A 283 -9.30 2.75 15.25
C ALA A 283 -10.46 3.75 15.31
N LEU A 284 -10.42 4.83 14.52
CA LEU A 284 -11.52 5.79 14.46
C LEU A 284 -12.82 5.14 13.95
N MET A 285 -12.74 4.32 12.89
CA MET A 285 -13.89 3.58 12.38
C MET A 285 -14.48 2.63 13.43
N LEU A 286 -13.64 1.92 14.20
CA LEU A 286 -14.08 1.07 15.31
C LEU A 286 -14.67 1.89 16.47
N GLY A 287 -14.05 3.02 16.83
CA GLY A 287 -14.48 3.87 17.95
C GLY A 287 -15.76 4.66 17.69
N PHE A 288 -16.09 4.91 16.43
CA PHE A 288 -17.33 5.57 15.99
C PHE A 288 -18.34 4.60 15.32
N TRP A 289 -18.08 3.29 15.37
CA TRP A 289 -18.96 2.28 14.78
C TRP A 289 -20.43 2.40 15.22
N PRO A 290 -20.76 2.61 16.52
CA PRO A 290 -22.16 2.74 16.95
C PRO A 290 -22.91 3.94 16.37
N GLN A 291 -22.19 4.95 15.86
CA GLN A 291 -22.75 6.08 15.13
C GLN A 291 -22.85 5.78 13.64
N LEU A 292 -21.81 5.18 13.06
CA LEU A 292 -21.72 4.86 11.63
C LEU A 292 -22.72 3.79 11.21
N SER A 293 -22.99 2.79 12.05
CA SER A 293 -23.89 1.67 11.74
C SER A 293 -25.38 2.00 11.84
N ARG A 294 -25.73 3.26 12.11
CA ARG A 294 -27.14 3.72 12.21
C ARG A 294 -27.74 4.07 10.84
N PHE A 295 -26.89 4.20 9.82
CA PHE A 295 -27.23 4.50 8.44
C PHE A 295 -26.95 3.28 7.56
#